data_AF-A0A946QSJ0-F1
#
_entry.id   AF-A0A946QSJ0-F1
#
_cell.length_a   1.000
_cell.length_b   1.000
_cell.length_c   1.000
_cell.angle_alpha   90.00
_cell.angle_beta   90.00
_cell.angle_gamma   90.00
#
_symmetry.space_group_name_H-M   'P 1'
#
loop_
_entity.id
_entity.type
_entity.pdbx_description
1 polymer ?
#
loop_
_entity_poly.entity_id
_entity_poly.type
_entity_poly.pdbx_seq_one_letter_code
_entity_poly.pdbx_strand_id
1 'polypeptide(L)' 'MKQKIYWRITVIAAVLLILLTFTPIVMPAGKIEPKLFSMPYTLWMSMLITIILVVLTYIGGRIYLKDEE' A
#
# COMPACT_ATOMS: atom_id res chain seq x y z
N MET A 1 0.71 3.13 25.18
CA MET A 1 0.20 4.26 24.35
C MET A 1 0.87 4.37 22.98
N LYS A 2 2.20 4.25 22.87
CA LYS A 2 2.93 4.40 21.59
C LYS A 2 2.61 3.31 20.55
N GLN A 3 2.39 2.05 20.96
CA GLN A 3 2.02 0.96 20.04
C GLN A 3 0.63 1.10 19.41
N LYS A 4 -0.39 1.56 20.16
CA LYS A 4 -1.70 1.93 19.58
C LYS A 4 -1.57 3.04 18.52
N ILE A 5 -0.60 3.94 18.67
CA ILE A 5 -0.29 4.96 17.67
C ILE A 5 0.36 4.34 16.43
N TYR A 6 1.35 3.44 16.56
CA TYR A 6 1.96 2.75 15.42
C TYR A 6 0.94 1.89 14.64
N TRP A 7 0.02 1.22 15.34
CA TRP A 7 -1.07 0.50 14.70
C TRP A 7 -2.03 1.44 13.97
N ARG A 8 -2.48 2.54 14.59
CA ARG A 8 -3.32 3.56 13.91
C ARG A 8 -2.61 4.16 12.70
N ILE A 9 -1.31 4.42 12.78
CA ILE A 9 -0.50 4.92 11.65
C ILE A 9 -0.49 3.89 10.52
N THR A 10 -0.32 2.61 10.83
CA THR A 10 -0.34 1.52 9.83
C THR A 10 -1.70 1.46 9.12
N VAL A 11 -2.80 1.54 9.88
CA VAL A 11 -4.17 1.55 9.34
C VAL A 11 -4.40 2.78 8.46
N ILE A 12 -4.01 3.97 8.93
CA ILE A 12 -4.14 5.22 8.16
C ILE A 12 -3.31 5.16 6.87
N ALA A 13 -2.09 4.66 6.93
CA ALA A 13 -1.22 4.50 5.77
C ALA A 13 -1.79 3.49 4.76
N ALA A 14 -2.37 2.38 5.22
CA ALA A 14 -3.04 1.41 4.35
C ALA A 14 -4.25 2.02 3.65
N VAL A 15 -5.10 2.74 4.38
CA VAL A 15 -6.26 3.44 3.81
C VAL A 15 -5.84 4.50 2.78
N LEU A 16 -4.80 5.30 3.09
CA LEU A 16 -4.26 6.29 2.16
C LEU A 16 -3.70 5.65 0.88
N LEU A 17 -2.99 4.52 1.00
CA LEU A 17 -2.49 3.77 -0.17
C LEU A 17 -3.63 3.28 -1.06
N ILE A 18 -4.71 2.76 -0.47
CA ILE A 18 -5.90 2.32 -1.22
C ILE A 18 -6.53 3.51 -1.95
N LEU A 19 -6.71 4.65 -1.27
CA LEU A 19 -7.27 5.86 -1.89
C LEU A 19 -6.39 6.36 -3.05
N LEU A 20 -5.07 6.37 -2.86
CA LEU A 20 -4.10 6.72 -3.91
C LEU A 20 -4.19 5.80 -5.13
N THR A 21 -4.53 4.54 -4.95
CA THR A 21 -4.65 3.57 -6.06
C THR A 21 -5.73 3.97 -7.07
N PHE A 22 -6.82 4.59 -6.58
CA PHE A 22 -7.90 5.10 -7.42
C PHE A 22 -7.69 6.53 -7.91
N THR A 23 -6.58 7.18 -7.53
CA THR A 23 -6.26 8.50 -8.07
C THR A 23 -5.68 8.39 -9.48
N PRO A 24 -5.90 9.40 -10.33
CA PRO A 24 -5.33 9.46 -11.68
C PRO A 24 -3.79 9.47 -11.70
N ILE A 25 -3.14 9.61 -10.53
CA ILE A 25 -1.69 9.44 -10.36
C ILE A 25 -1.28 7.99 -10.63
N VAL A 26 -2.04 7.02 -10.11
CA VAL A 26 -1.77 5.58 -10.26
C VAL A 26 -2.52 4.99 -11.46
N MET A 27 -3.71 5.52 -11.74
CA MET A 27 -4.56 5.08 -12.85
C MET A 27 -4.81 6.24 -13.82
N PRO A 28 -3.80 6.67 -14.60
CA PRO A 28 -3.98 7.71 -15.59
C PRO A 28 -4.93 7.22 -16.69
N ALA A 29 -6.00 7.97 -16.93
CA ALA A 29 -6.96 7.65 -17.98
C ALA A 29 -6.30 7.75 -19.37
N GLY A 30 -6.33 6.66 -20.14
CA GLY A 30 -5.87 6.63 -21.53
C GLY A 30 -4.35 6.65 -21.74
N LYS A 31 -3.53 6.59 -20.68
CA LYS A 31 -2.07 6.47 -20.80
C LYS A 31 -1.58 5.12 -20.32
N ILE A 32 -0.86 4.42 -21.18
CA ILE A 32 -0.29 3.08 -20.94
C ILE A 32 1.19 3.17 -20.53
N GLU A 33 1.80 4.34 -20.71
CA GLU A 33 3.20 4.62 -20.42
C GLU A 33 3.36 5.22 -19.01
N PRO A 34 4.45 4.88 -18.29
CA PRO A 34 5.54 3.99 -18.69
C PRO A 34 5.18 2.50 -18.57
N LYS A 35 5.58 1.74 -19.59
CA LYS A 35 5.44 0.27 -19.61
C LYS A 35 6.66 -0.38 -18.97
N LEU A 36 6.43 -1.34 -18.08
CA LEU A 36 7.48 -2.13 -17.44
C LEU A 36 7.31 -3.59 -17.87
N PHE A 37 8.32 -4.23 -18.46
CA PHE A 37 8.19 -5.60 -19.02
C PHE A 37 6.98 -5.79 -19.96
N SER A 38 6.67 -4.79 -20.79
CA SER A 38 5.46 -4.75 -21.64
C SER A 38 4.12 -4.69 -20.87
N MET A 39 4.16 -4.57 -19.54
CA MET A 39 2.96 -4.39 -18.71
C MET A 39 2.55 -2.91 -18.64
N PRO A 40 1.25 -2.61 -18.75
CA PRO A 40 0.72 -1.25 -18.55
C PRO A 40 1.07 -0.66 -17.19
N TYR A 41 1.23 0.66 -17.13
CA TYR A 41 1.50 1.42 -15.90
C TYR A 41 0.61 0.99 -14.72
N THR A 42 -0.71 1.00 -14.91
CA THR A 42 -1.70 0.61 -13.91
C THR A 42 -1.48 -0.79 -13.35
N LEU A 43 -1.03 -1.73 -14.20
CA LEU A 43 -0.92 -3.14 -13.85
C LEU A 43 0.27 -3.38 -12.92
N TRP A 44 1.46 -2.91 -13.30
CA TRP A 44 2.63 -3.09 -12.44
C TRP A 44 2.58 -2.19 -11.20
N MET A 45 1.97 -1.00 -11.29
CA MET A 45 1.75 -0.12 -10.13
C MET A 45 0.80 -0.74 -9.11
N SER A 46 -0.31 -1.35 -9.55
CA SER A 46 -1.24 -2.01 -8.63
C SER A 46 -0.58 -3.19 -7.91
N MET A 47 0.22 -3.99 -8.61
CA MET A 47 1.02 -5.05 -7.98
C MET A 47 1.99 -4.50 -6.93
N LEU A 48 2.70 -3.42 -7.24
CA LEU A 48 3.64 -2.78 -6.32
C LEU A 48 2.92 -2.26 -5.07
N ILE A 49 1.75 -1.64 -5.23
CA ILE A 49 0.91 -1.19 -4.11
C ILE A 49 0.45 -2.37 -3.26
N THR A 50 0.03 -3.48 -3.86
CA THR A 50 -0.34 -4.70 -3.12
C THR A 50 0.82 -5.24 -2.30
N ILE A 51 2.04 -5.29 -2.87
CA ILE A 51 3.24 -5.71 -2.16
C ILE A 51 3.51 -4.80 -0.95
N ILE A 52 3.42 -3.47 -1.14
CA ILE A 52 3.58 -2.50 -0.05
C ILE A 52 2.53 -2.74 1.04
N LEU A 53 1.26 -2.96 0.67
CA LEU A 53 0.19 -3.24 1.63
C LEU A 53 0.47 -4.52 2.44
N VAL A 54 0.90 -5.60 1.80
CA VAL A 54 1.23 -6.86 2.50
C VAL A 54 2.38 -6.65 3.48
N VAL A 55 3.44 -5.95 3.07
CA VAL A 55 4.57 -5.63 3.96
C VAL A 55 4.12 -4.74 5.12
N LEU A 56 3.28 -3.74 4.85
CA LEU A 56 2.75 -2.84 5.85
C LEU A 56 1.86 -3.58 6.85
N THR A 57 0.99 -4.48 6.39
CA THR A 57 0.16 -5.33 7.25
C THR A 57 1.00 -6.33 8.04
N TYR A 58 2.04 -6.91 7.46
CA TYR A 58 2.97 -7.79 8.18
C TYR A 58 3.69 -7.05 9.31
N ILE A 59 4.21 -5.85 9.04
CA ILE A 59 4.87 -5.01 10.05
C ILE A 59 3.85 -4.59 11.13
N GLY A 60 2.66 -4.14 10.73
CA GLY A 60 1.58 -3.78 11.66
C GLY A 60 1.16 -4.93 12.56
N GLY A 61 0.99 -6.13 11.99
CA GLY A 61 0.65 -7.35 12.71
C GLY A 61 1.77 -7.79 13.65
N ARG A 62 3.03 -7.71 13.23
CA ARG A 62 4.19 -8.02 14.09
C ARG A 62 4.34 -7.04 15.25
N ILE A 63 4.08 -5.74 15.03
CA ILE A 63 4.09 -4.72 16.09
C ILE A 63 2.95 -4.98 17.08
N TYR A 64 1.78 -5.42 16.60
CA TYR A 64 0.63 -5.76 17.43
C TYR A 64 0.83 -7.07 18.21
N LEU A 65 1.36 -8.13 17.60
CA LEU A 65 1.62 -9.41 18.29
C LEU A 65 2.70 -9.27 19.38
N LYS A 66 3.67 -8.38 19.18
CA LYS A 66 4.67 -8.05 20.21
C LYS A 66 4.07 -7.36 21.45
N ASP A 67 2.79 -6.95 21.44
CA ASP A 67 2.09 -6.44 22.62
C ASP A 67 1.50 -7.57 23.51
N GLU A 68 1.37 -8.81 23.00
CA GLU A 68 0.75 -9.93 23.76
C GLU A 68 1.78 -10.90 24.40
N GLU A 69 3.07 -10.77 24.08
CA GLU A 69 4.19 -11.45 24.78
C GLU A 69 4.79 -10.59 25.89
#